data_AF-A0A9D9P123-F1
#
_entry.id   AF-A0A9D9P123-F1
#
_cell.length_a   1.000
_cell.length_b   1.000
_cell.length_c   1.000
_cell.angle_alpha   90.00
_cell.angle_beta   90.00
_cell.angle_gamma   90.00
#
_symmetry.space_group_name_H-M   'P 1'
#
loop_
_entity.id
_entity.type
_entity.pdbx_description
1 polymer ?
#
loop_
_entity_poly.entity_id
_entity_poly.type
_entity_poly.pdbx_seq_one_letter_code
_entity_poly.pdbx_strand_id
1 'polypeptide(L)'
;DVYKRQGEVGARFLGIDVSLAPHPEITRSIAGAIERLGVQPFGGVGTLTVIASLTHVLRDIPVPRTGFCGVMLPVLEDAVLGLRAGYESVSLPLLLAAAAVCGVGLDVVPLPGETTVEQLAAIVLDTATLATRLGKPLTARLMPVPGKRAGEPVEFDFPYFAPARILPVVGTIPSSWFALIDEQNTQGE
;
A
#
# COMPACT_ATOMS: atom_id res chain seq x y z
N ASP A 1 -22.99 -2.90 -22.02
CA ASP A 1 -21.83 -2.33 -22.74
C ASP A 1 -21.84 -0.81 -22.53
N VAL A 2 -21.34 -0.36 -21.38
CA VAL A 2 -21.38 1.06 -20.96
C VAL A 2 -20.59 1.93 -21.95
N TYR A 3 -19.55 1.38 -22.56
CA TYR A 3 -18.78 2.01 -23.63
C TYR A 3 -19.63 2.33 -24.86
N LYS A 4 -20.59 1.47 -25.24
CA LYS A 4 -21.48 1.74 -26.39
C LYS A 4 -22.66 2.64 -26.05
N ARG A 5 -23.00 2.80 -24.76
CA ARG A 5 -24.18 3.56 -24.29
C ARG A 5 -23.85 4.93 -23.71
N GLN A 6 -22.59 5.37 -23.72
CA GLN A 6 -22.18 6.67 -23.17
C GLN A 6 -22.93 7.89 -23.75
N GLY A 7 -23.42 7.80 -25.00
CA GLY A 7 -24.30 8.82 -25.60
C GLY A 7 -25.74 8.82 -25.06
N GLU A 8 -26.22 7.70 -24.51
CA GLU A 8 -27.57 7.56 -23.93
C GLU A 8 -27.63 8.05 -22.47
N VAL A 9 -26.53 7.90 -21.73
CA VAL A 9 -26.47 8.18 -20.28
C VAL A 9 -25.99 9.61 -19.98
N GLY A 10 -25.58 10.38 -21.00
CA GLY A 10 -25.04 11.73 -20.81
C GLY A 10 -23.73 11.77 -20.00
N ALA A 11 -23.03 10.64 -19.90
CA ALA A 11 -21.82 10.48 -19.10
C ALA A 11 -20.68 9.89 -19.95
N ARG A 12 -19.49 10.50 -19.86
CA ARG A 12 -18.29 10.04 -20.59
C ARG A 12 -17.64 8.87 -19.86
N PHE A 13 -17.47 7.75 -20.54
CA PHE A 13 -16.71 6.63 -20.02
C PHE A 13 -15.20 6.92 -20.09
N LEU A 14 -14.51 6.84 -18.95
CA LEU A 14 -13.07 7.14 -18.87
C LEU A 14 -12.17 5.90 -18.90
N GLY A 15 -12.73 4.72 -18.66
CA GLY A 15 -12.00 3.46 -18.60
C GLY A 15 -12.37 2.62 -17.39
N ILE A 16 -11.65 1.51 -17.22
CA ILE A 16 -11.74 0.59 -16.08
C ILE A 16 -10.41 0.61 -15.32
N ASP A 17 -10.48 0.67 -14.00
CA ASP A 17 -9.32 0.32 -13.17
C ASP A 17 -9.24 -1.20 -13.07
N VAL A 18 -8.24 -1.77 -13.73
CA VAL A 18 -8.00 -3.22 -13.79
C VAL A 18 -7.15 -3.72 -12.62
N SER A 19 -6.98 -2.91 -11.57
CA SER A 19 -6.21 -3.31 -10.40
C SER A 19 -6.74 -4.59 -9.76
N LEU A 20 -5.83 -5.44 -9.27
CA LEU A 20 -6.22 -6.55 -8.41
C LEU A 20 -6.60 -5.96 -7.05
N ALA A 21 -7.87 -6.09 -6.69
CA ALA A 21 -8.38 -5.65 -5.40
C ALA A 21 -8.09 -6.72 -4.32
N PRO A 22 -7.62 -6.31 -3.13
CA PRO A 22 -7.39 -7.20 -1.99
C PRO A 22 -8.70 -7.82 -1.50
N HIS A 23 -8.61 -8.83 -0.62
CA HIS A 23 -9.80 -9.32 0.08
C HIS A 23 -9.47 -9.94 1.45
N PRO A 24 -10.34 -9.75 2.47
CA PRO A 24 -10.16 -10.36 3.78
C PRO A 24 -10.42 -11.87 3.82
N GLU A 25 -10.77 -12.49 2.69
CA GLU A 25 -10.92 -13.94 2.59
C GLU A 25 -9.63 -14.57 2.05
N ILE A 26 -9.11 -15.59 2.74
CA ILE A 26 -7.87 -16.29 2.37
C ILE A 26 -7.89 -16.81 0.92
N THR A 27 -9.04 -17.29 0.45
CA THR A 27 -9.21 -17.83 -0.91
C THR A 27 -9.10 -16.77 -2.00
N ARG A 28 -9.32 -15.49 -1.64
CA ARG A 28 -9.32 -14.33 -2.55
C ARG A 28 -8.13 -13.39 -2.34
N SER A 29 -7.24 -13.73 -1.40
CA SER A 29 -6.03 -12.96 -1.12
C SER A 29 -5.07 -12.94 -2.32
N ILE A 30 -4.59 -11.73 -2.64
CA ILE A 30 -3.54 -11.44 -3.60
C ILE A 30 -2.20 -12.00 -3.11
N ALA A 31 -1.85 -11.77 -1.83
CA ALA A 31 -0.62 -12.32 -1.27
C ALA A 31 -0.63 -13.85 -1.29
N GLY A 32 -1.78 -14.48 -1.01
CA GLY A 32 -1.98 -15.91 -1.15
C GLY A 32 -1.88 -16.39 -2.61
N ALA A 33 -2.34 -15.60 -3.58
CA ALA A 33 -2.15 -15.91 -5.00
C ALA A 33 -0.67 -15.83 -5.41
N ILE A 34 0.06 -14.81 -4.95
CA ILE A 34 1.50 -14.65 -5.16
C ILE A 34 2.28 -15.82 -4.55
N GLU A 35 1.90 -16.26 -3.36
CA GLU A 35 2.49 -17.45 -2.73
C GLU A 35 2.31 -18.70 -3.58
N ARG A 36 1.12 -18.91 -4.15
CA ARG A 36 0.84 -20.05 -5.05
C ARG A 36 1.57 -19.97 -6.39
N LEU A 37 2.05 -18.79 -6.80
CA LEU A 37 2.89 -18.62 -7.99
C LEU A 37 4.37 -18.97 -7.74
N GLY A 38 4.73 -19.35 -6.51
CA GLY A 38 6.04 -19.91 -6.17
C GLY A 38 6.90 -19.07 -5.22
N VAL A 39 6.41 -17.92 -4.74
CA VAL A 39 7.13 -17.09 -3.76
C VAL A 39 6.58 -17.33 -2.37
N GLN A 40 7.16 -18.28 -1.63
CA GLN A 40 6.72 -18.61 -0.27
C GLN A 40 7.84 -18.43 0.76
N PRO A 41 7.63 -17.63 1.81
CA PRO A 41 6.44 -16.79 2.07
C PRO A 41 6.39 -15.54 1.18
N PHE A 42 5.22 -14.88 1.12
CA PHE A 42 5.14 -13.52 0.59
C PHE A 42 6.15 -12.62 1.33
N GLY A 43 6.91 -11.85 0.55
CA GLY A 43 8.00 -11.01 1.02
C GLY A 43 9.39 -11.63 0.94
N GLY A 44 9.49 -12.91 0.56
CA GLY A 44 10.74 -13.54 0.17
C GLY A 44 11.31 -13.02 -1.16
N VAL A 45 12.53 -13.45 -1.48
CA VAL A 45 13.19 -13.16 -2.77
C VAL A 45 12.26 -13.59 -3.92
N GLY A 46 12.12 -12.73 -4.93
CA GLY A 46 11.21 -12.95 -6.06
C GLY A 46 9.83 -12.33 -5.91
N THR A 47 9.43 -11.88 -4.70
CA THR A 47 8.14 -11.19 -4.48
C THR A 47 7.96 -10.01 -5.42
N LEU A 48 8.99 -9.15 -5.54
CA LEU A 48 8.95 -8.00 -6.44
C LEU A 48 8.78 -8.39 -7.90
N THR A 49 9.47 -9.46 -8.35
CA THR A 49 9.35 -9.97 -9.72
C THR A 49 7.93 -10.41 -10.02
N VAL A 50 7.31 -11.19 -9.12
CA VAL A 50 5.93 -11.66 -9.32
C VAL A 50 4.94 -10.49 -9.32
N ILE A 51 5.08 -9.53 -8.39
CA ILE A 51 4.23 -8.33 -8.36
C ILE A 51 4.37 -7.53 -9.67
N ALA A 52 5.60 -7.32 -10.13
CA ALA A 52 5.87 -6.60 -11.37
C ALA A 52 5.26 -7.31 -12.59
N SER A 53 5.42 -8.63 -12.68
CA SER A 53 4.82 -9.44 -13.75
C SER A 53 3.30 -9.37 -13.73
N LEU A 54 2.67 -9.47 -12.55
CA LEU A 54 1.21 -9.33 -12.42
C LEU A 54 0.76 -7.92 -12.85
N THR A 55 1.40 -6.87 -12.35
CA THR A 55 1.08 -5.49 -12.74
C THR A 55 1.24 -5.28 -14.24
N HIS A 56 2.27 -5.86 -14.88
CA HIS A 56 2.45 -5.80 -16.33
C HIS A 56 1.29 -6.47 -17.07
N VAL A 57 0.91 -7.69 -16.67
CA VAL A 57 -0.24 -8.41 -17.25
C VAL A 57 -1.53 -7.60 -17.14
N LEU A 58 -1.80 -6.98 -15.99
CA LEU A 58 -2.98 -6.11 -15.83
C LEU A 58 -2.93 -4.91 -16.79
N ARG A 59 -1.76 -4.29 -16.96
CA ARG A 59 -1.57 -3.18 -17.88
C ARG A 59 -1.59 -3.59 -19.35
N ASP A 60 -1.48 -4.86 -19.67
CA ASP A 60 -1.55 -5.35 -21.05
C ASP A 60 -2.98 -5.75 -21.46
N ILE A 61 -3.94 -5.71 -20.52
CA ILE A 61 -5.35 -5.96 -20.83
C ILE A 61 -5.84 -4.92 -21.86
N PRO A 62 -6.37 -5.34 -23.03
CA PRO A 62 -6.71 -4.46 -24.15
C PRO A 62 -8.06 -3.76 -23.96
N VAL A 63 -8.20 -3.01 -22.86
CA VAL A 63 -9.38 -2.19 -22.54
C VAL A 63 -8.98 -0.73 -22.28
N PRO A 64 -9.88 0.24 -22.47
CA PRO A 64 -9.66 1.59 -21.97
C PRO A 64 -9.47 1.54 -20.45
N ARG A 65 -8.38 2.15 -19.96
CA ARG A 65 -7.95 2.06 -18.57
C ARG A 65 -7.97 3.42 -17.89
N THR A 66 -8.25 3.40 -16.59
CA THR A 66 -8.19 4.57 -15.69
C THR A 66 -7.75 4.11 -14.30
N GLY A 67 -7.38 5.03 -13.40
CA GLY A 67 -6.94 4.68 -12.05
C GLY A 67 -5.54 4.05 -12.01
N PHE A 68 -5.30 3.14 -11.06
CA PHE A 68 -3.96 2.62 -10.76
C PHE A 68 -3.50 1.50 -11.70
N CYS A 69 -4.42 0.63 -12.12
CA CYS A 69 -4.16 -0.52 -13.01
C CYS A 69 -2.93 -1.35 -12.58
N GLY A 70 -2.89 -1.77 -11.33
CA GLY A 70 -1.77 -2.54 -10.77
C GLY A 70 -2.17 -3.44 -9.62
N VAL A 71 -1.22 -4.18 -9.07
CA VAL A 71 -1.46 -4.98 -7.85
C VAL A 71 -1.63 -4.03 -6.65
N MET A 72 -2.71 -4.19 -5.87
CA MET A 72 -2.88 -3.46 -4.60
C MET A 72 -2.36 -4.33 -3.44
N LEU A 73 -1.63 -3.73 -2.50
CA LEU A 73 -1.08 -4.42 -1.31
C LEU A 73 -1.49 -3.75 0.01
N PRO A 74 -2.79 -3.52 0.26
CA PRO A 74 -3.27 -3.01 1.54
C PRO A 74 -3.19 -4.07 2.63
N VAL A 75 -2.37 -3.80 3.65
CA VAL A 75 -2.01 -4.80 4.67
C VAL A 75 -3.22 -5.28 5.46
N LEU A 76 -4.11 -4.35 5.84
CA LEU A 76 -5.32 -4.69 6.58
C LEU A 76 -6.47 -5.20 5.71
N GLU A 77 -6.41 -5.17 4.38
CA GLU A 77 -7.53 -5.60 3.53
C GLU A 77 -7.28 -6.96 2.85
N ASP A 78 -6.07 -7.52 2.97
CA ASP A 78 -5.70 -8.81 2.39
C ASP A 78 -5.34 -9.84 3.46
N ALA A 79 -6.06 -10.96 3.49
CA ALA A 79 -5.95 -11.95 4.56
C ALA A 79 -4.55 -12.56 4.75
N VAL A 80 -3.88 -12.91 3.64
CA VAL A 80 -2.54 -13.52 3.74
C VAL A 80 -1.50 -12.44 3.98
N LEU A 81 -1.64 -11.24 3.39
CA LEU A 81 -0.73 -10.13 3.66
C LEU A 81 -0.79 -9.72 5.14
N GLY A 82 -2.00 -9.59 5.71
CA GLY A 82 -2.21 -9.31 7.12
C GLY A 82 -1.62 -10.37 8.04
N LEU A 83 -1.80 -11.66 7.71
CA LEU A 83 -1.14 -12.77 8.40
C LEU A 83 0.40 -12.64 8.34
N ARG A 84 0.94 -12.30 7.16
CA ARG A 84 2.38 -12.20 6.91
C ARG A 84 3.02 -10.95 7.52
N ALA A 85 2.26 -9.89 7.76
CA ALA A 85 2.71 -8.70 8.53
C ALA A 85 3.23 -9.05 9.93
N GLY A 86 2.88 -10.24 10.44
CA GLY A 86 3.40 -10.77 11.69
C GLY A 86 4.73 -11.51 11.65
N TYR A 87 5.32 -11.64 10.46
CA TYR A 87 6.57 -12.35 10.23
C TYR A 87 7.61 -11.38 9.67
N GLU A 88 8.90 -11.73 9.80
CA GLU A 88 10.00 -10.88 9.30
C GLU A 88 9.97 -10.66 7.78
N SER A 89 9.19 -11.47 7.04
CA SER A 89 9.11 -11.36 5.60
C SER A 89 8.33 -10.14 5.13
N VAL A 90 7.42 -9.56 5.92
CA VAL A 90 6.69 -8.33 5.54
C VAL A 90 7.11 -7.18 6.43
N SER A 91 7.67 -6.14 5.81
CA SER A 91 8.20 -4.97 6.48
C SER A 91 7.91 -3.69 5.68
N LEU A 92 7.99 -2.53 6.32
CA LEU A 92 7.85 -1.23 5.64
C LEU A 92 8.81 -1.08 4.44
N PRO A 93 10.12 -1.40 4.53
CA PRO A 93 11.01 -1.36 3.38
C PRO A 93 10.59 -2.28 2.23
N LEU A 94 10.08 -3.48 2.52
CA LEU A 94 9.56 -4.36 1.47
C LEU A 94 8.32 -3.76 0.82
N LEU A 95 7.35 -3.28 1.60
CA LEU A 95 6.13 -2.68 1.07
C LEU A 95 6.45 -1.44 0.22
N LEU A 96 7.43 -0.65 0.64
CA LEU A 96 7.94 0.48 -0.13
C LEU A 96 8.67 0.02 -1.41
N ALA A 97 9.47 -1.04 -1.36
CA ALA A 97 10.07 -1.61 -2.56
C ALA A 97 9.00 -2.14 -3.53
N ALA A 98 7.96 -2.79 -3.01
CA ALA A 98 6.81 -3.25 -3.78
C ALA A 98 6.03 -2.07 -4.38
N ALA A 99 5.98 -0.92 -3.69
CA ALA A 99 5.38 0.31 -4.21
C ALA A 99 6.01 0.78 -5.53
N ALA A 100 7.26 0.41 -5.83
CA ALA A 100 7.86 0.70 -7.13
C ALA A 100 7.12 -0.01 -8.28
N VAL A 101 6.64 -1.23 -8.04
CA VAL A 101 6.11 -2.14 -9.08
C VAL A 101 4.61 -2.47 -8.91
N CYS A 102 3.95 -2.00 -7.85
CA CYS A 102 2.52 -2.20 -7.59
C CYS A 102 1.65 -1.04 -8.14
N GLY A 103 0.36 -0.95 -7.76
CA GLY A 103 -0.54 0.13 -8.17
C GLY A 103 -0.45 1.41 -7.32
N VAL A 104 -0.47 1.28 -5.98
CA VAL A 104 -0.92 2.37 -5.08
C VAL A 104 0.20 3.01 -4.25
N GLY A 105 1.04 2.23 -3.56
CA GLY A 105 1.94 2.77 -2.53
C GLY A 105 1.90 1.96 -1.25
N LEU A 106 2.10 2.63 -0.11
CA LEU A 106 1.83 2.06 1.22
C LEU A 106 0.34 2.23 1.50
N ASP A 107 -0.38 1.12 1.61
CA ASP A 107 -1.83 1.14 1.74
C ASP A 107 -2.30 0.41 3.00
N VAL A 108 -3.22 1.03 3.73
CA VAL A 108 -3.86 0.54 4.96
C VAL A 108 -2.89 -0.18 5.90
N VAL A 109 -1.77 0.48 6.21
CA VAL A 109 -0.64 -0.11 6.94
C VAL A 109 -0.79 0.11 8.46
N PRO A 110 -0.97 -0.94 9.28
CA PRO A 110 -1.10 -0.78 10.73
C PRO A 110 0.26 -0.54 11.38
N LEU A 111 0.39 0.55 12.12
CA LEU A 111 1.61 0.97 12.82
C LEU A 111 1.38 1.04 14.34
N PRO A 112 2.45 1.01 15.16
CA PRO A 112 2.33 1.18 16.60
C PRO A 112 1.67 2.51 16.94
N GLY A 113 0.84 2.53 17.97
CA GLY A 113 0.18 3.77 18.42
C GLY A 113 1.17 4.83 18.90
N GLU A 114 2.37 4.40 19.31
CA GLU A 114 3.48 5.27 19.74
C GLU A 114 4.37 5.78 18.59
N THR A 115 4.03 5.49 17.32
CA THR A 115 4.79 5.98 16.17
C THR A 115 4.85 7.51 16.19
N THR A 116 6.06 8.07 16.22
CA THR A 116 6.25 9.52 16.35
C THR A 116 5.97 10.27 15.05
N VAL A 117 5.81 11.59 15.14
CA VAL A 117 5.65 12.46 13.97
C VAL A 117 6.85 12.36 13.04
N GLU A 118 8.08 12.32 13.57
CA GLU A 118 9.31 12.20 12.79
C GLU A 118 9.39 10.87 12.05
N GLN A 119 8.92 9.79 12.67
CA GLN A 119 8.85 8.49 12.03
C GLN A 119 7.81 8.45 10.90
N LEU A 120 6.62 9.01 11.13
CA LEU A 120 5.60 9.15 10.09
C LEU A 120 6.12 10.01 8.93
N ALA A 121 6.77 11.13 9.24
CA ALA A 121 7.33 12.02 8.24
C ALA A 121 8.46 11.36 7.43
N ALA A 122 9.31 10.53 8.07
CA ALA A 122 10.30 9.71 7.37
C ALA A 122 9.65 8.76 6.37
N ILE A 123 8.61 8.02 6.77
CA ILE A 123 7.88 7.09 5.89
C ILE A 123 7.25 7.83 4.69
N VAL A 124 6.64 8.99 4.94
CA VAL A 124 6.04 9.82 3.90
C VAL A 124 7.11 10.36 2.94
N LEU A 125 8.27 10.80 3.44
CA LEU A 125 9.38 11.28 2.62
C LEU A 125 10.01 10.17 1.78
N ASP A 126 10.15 8.97 2.31
CA ASP A 126 10.60 7.81 1.55
C ASP A 126 9.63 7.48 0.42
N THR A 127 8.32 7.52 0.71
CA THR A 127 7.25 7.34 -0.28
C THR A 127 7.28 8.43 -1.36
N ALA A 128 7.42 9.70 -0.95
CA ALA A 128 7.50 10.84 -1.87
C ALA A 128 8.77 10.81 -2.73
N THR A 129 9.90 10.37 -2.16
CA THR A 129 11.16 10.17 -2.88
C THR A 129 10.98 9.12 -3.97
N LEU A 130 10.39 7.97 -3.63
CA LEU A 130 10.12 6.92 -4.60
C LEU A 130 9.15 7.39 -5.69
N ALA A 131 8.07 8.08 -5.32
CA ALA A 131 7.09 8.66 -6.24
C ALA A 131 7.75 9.59 -7.25
N THR A 132 8.58 10.52 -6.76
CA THR A 132 9.30 11.51 -7.57
C THR A 132 10.30 10.83 -8.50
N ARG A 133 11.07 9.87 -7.99
CA ARG A 133 12.10 9.16 -8.77
C ARG A 133 11.50 8.31 -9.89
N LEU A 134 10.32 7.73 -9.66
CA LEU A 134 9.65 6.88 -10.65
C LEU A 134 8.68 7.65 -11.55
N GLY A 135 8.43 8.93 -11.29
CA GLY A 135 7.38 9.69 -11.97
C GLY A 135 6.01 9.06 -11.79
N LYS A 136 5.75 8.49 -10.61
CA LYS A 136 4.58 7.65 -10.31
C LYS A 136 3.86 8.19 -9.09
N PRO A 137 2.52 8.40 -9.14
CA PRO A 137 1.78 8.77 -7.95
C PRO A 137 1.77 7.61 -6.97
N LEU A 138 2.26 7.84 -5.74
CA LEU A 138 2.21 6.88 -4.65
C LEU A 138 1.47 7.48 -3.46
N THR A 139 0.74 6.64 -2.72
CA THR A 139 0.07 7.01 -1.48
C THR A 139 0.79 6.44 -0.26
N ALA A 140 0.55 7.07 0.90
CA ALA A 140 0.93 6.52 2.20
C ALA A 140 -0.28 6.58 3.14
N ARG A 141 -1.06 5.49 3.18
CA ARG A 141 -2.18 5.31 4.12
C ARG A 141 -1.69 4.53 5.33
N LEU A 142 -1.18 5.27 6.31
CA LEU A 142 -0.62 4.77 7.55
C LEU A 142 -1.66 4.82 8.67
N MET A 143 -1.71 3.79 9.50
CA MET A 143 -2.70 3.64 10.57
C MET A 143 -2.02 3.35 11.91
N PRO A 144 -1.52 4.37 12.62
CA PRO A 144 -1.11 4.22 14.02
C PRO A 144 -2.30 3.74 14.85
N VAL A 145 -2.15 2.63 15.56
CA VAL A 145 -3.24 2.02 16.35
C VAL A 145 -2.99 2.28 17.84
N PRO A 146 -3.79 3.16 18.50
CA PRO A 146 -3.59 3.50 19.90
C PRO A 146 -3.54 2.28 20.83
N GLY A 147 -2.57 2.28 21.75
CA GLY A 147 -2.40 1.20 22.73
C GLY A 147 -1.83 -0.10 22.18
N LYS A 148 -1.50 -0.17 20.87
CA LYS A 148 -0.88 -1.34 20.24
C LYS A 148 0.59 -1.12 19.95
N ARG A 149 1.38 -2.17 20.12
CA ARG A 149 2.83 -2.21 19.83
C ARG A 149 3.14 -3.10 18.64
N ALA A 150 4.34 -2.96 18.09
CA ALA A 150 4.83 -3.78 16.99
C ALA A 150 4.66 -5.29 17.29
N GLY A 151 4.19 -6.04 16.29
CA GLY A 151 3.93 -7.48 16.40
C GLY A 151 2.67 -7.87 17.17
N GLU A 152 1.96 -6.93 17.82
CA GLU A 152 0.68 -7.26 18.44
C GLU A 152 -0.41 -7.49 17.37
N PRO A 153 -1.35 -8.42 17.59
CA PRO A 153 -2.47 -8.62 16.68
C PRO A 153 -3.39 -7.39 16.70
N VAL A 154 -3.94 -7.09 15.52
CA VAL A 154 -4.92 -6.05 15.30
C VAL A 154 -6.08 -6.61 14.47
N GLU A 155 -7.29 -6.29 14.90
CA GLU A 155 -8.53 -6.64 14.24
C GLU A 155 -9.47 -5.45 14.41
N PHE A 156 -10.21 -5.13 13.35
CA PHE A 156 -11.18 -4.05 13.34
C PHE A 156 -12.54 -4.63 13.03
N ASP A 157 -13.58 -4.06 13.64
CA ASP A 157 -14.97 -4.35 13.27
C ASP A 157 -15.32 -3.60 11.98
N PHE A 158 -14.72 -4.04 10.86
CA PHE A 158 -14.96 -3.50 9.53
C PHE A 158 -14.92 -4.65 8.51
N PRO A 159 -16.00 -4.87 7.72
CA PRO A 159 -16.14 -6.07 6.88
C PRO A 159 -15.06 -6.29 5.82
N TYR A 160 -14.33 -5.24 5.44
CA TYR A 160 -13.28 -5.32 4.44
C TYR A 160 -11.88 -5.42 5.03
N PHE A 161 -11.74 -5.39 6.37
CA PHE A 161 -10.46 -5.60 7.03
C PHE A 161 -10.29 -7.06 7.44
N ALA A 162 -9.09 -7.58 7.20
CA ALA A 162 -8.60 -8.83 7.71
C ALA A 162 -7.85 -8.61 9.04
N PRO A 163 -7.82 -9.62 9.92
CA PRO A 163 -6.88 -9.66 11.02
C PRO A 163 -5.44 -9.54 10.52
N ALA A 164 -4.65 -8.71 11.19
CA ALA A 164 -3.23 -8.50 10.86
C ALA A 164 -2.39 -8.36 12.13
N ARG A 165 -1.13 -8.02 11.98
CA ARG A 165 -0.26 -7.58 13.08
C ARG A 165 0.32 -6.21 12.80
N ILE A 166 0.57 -5.46 13.87
CA ILE A 166 1.20 -4.14 13.78
C ILE A 166 2.62 -4.29 13.21
N LEU A 167 2.92 -3.58 12.12
CA LEU A 167 4.26 -3.58 11.53
C LEU A 167 5.21 -2.71 12.36
N PRO A 168 6.46 -3.15 12.60
CA PRO A 168 7.44 -2.32 13.29
C PRO A 168 7.80 -1.09 12.46
N VAL A 169 8.01 0.04 13.13
CA VAL A 169 8.61 1.24 12.56
C VAL A 169 10.02 1.36 13.13
N VAL A 170 11.02 1.29 12.25
CA VAL A 170 12.44 1.28 12.63
C VAL A 170 13.13 2.49 12.00
N GLY A 171 13.91 3.20 12.82
CA GLY A 171 14.63 4.39 12.40
C GLY A 171 13.77 5.65 12.43
N THR A 172 14.43 6.77 12.13
CA THR A 172 13.84 8.09 11.99
C THR A 172 14.80 8.96 11.16
N ILE A 173 14.34 10.12 10.75
CA ILE A 173 15.18 11.20 10.21
C ILE A 173 15.40 12.29 11.27
N PRO A 174 16.44 13.13 11.13
CA PRO A 174 16.70 14.21 12.06
C PRO A 174 15.55 15.23 12.09
N SER A 175 15.10 15.64 13.28
CA SER A 175 14.07 16.66 13.46
C SER A 175 14.42 18.00 12.80
N SER A 176 15.72 18.29 12.64
CA SER A 176 16.22 19.49 11.95
C SER A 176 15.81 19.57 10.48
N TRP A 177 15.45 18.46 9.84
CA TRP A 177 14.89 18.47 8.48
C TRP A 177 13.54 19.17 8.41
N PHE A 178 12.84 19.31 9.54
CA PHE A 178 11.51 19.94 9.64
C PHE A 178 11.51 21.26 10.42
N ALA A 179 12.58 21.58 11.17
CA ALA A 179 12.66 22.80 11.98
C ALA A 179 12.50 24.10 11.17
N LEU A 180 12.77 24.08 9.86
CA LEU A 180 12.59 25.23 8.97
C LEU A 180 11.11 25.51 8.61
N ILE A 181 10.19 24.59 8.92
CA ILE A 181 8.77 24.72 8.62
C ILE A 181 8.04 25.50 9.73
N ASP A 182 8.48 25.35 10.99
CA ASP A 182 7.87 26.05 12.12
C ASP A 182 8.15 27.57 12.13
N GLU A 183 9.35 27.99 11.71
CA GLU A 183 9.70 29.42 11.62
C GLU A 183 8.90 30.17 10.54
N GLN A 184 8.46 29.49 9.48
CA GLN A 184 7.66 30.11 8.41
C GLN A 184 6.17 30.16 8.76
N ASN A 185 5.67 29.23 9.59
CA ASN A 185 4.27 29.19 10.01
C ASN A 185 3.95 30.05 11.25
N THR A 186 4.96 30.51 11.99
CA THR A 186 4.79 31.45 13.13
C THR A 186 4.94 32.92 12.75
N GLN A 187 5.35 33.23 11.52
CA GLN A 187 5.48 34.61 11.00
C GLN A 187 4.18 35.15 10.35
N GLY A 188 3.05 34.46 10.54
CA GLY A 188 1.77 34.75 9.86
C GLY A 188 0.55 34.93 10.79
N GLU A 189 0.75 35.15 12.09
CA GLU A 189 -0.28 35.66 13.02
C GLU A 189 -0.09 37.15 13.33
#